data_AF-A0A0N4TFM7-F1
#
_entry.id   AF-A0A0N4TFM7-F1
#
_cell.length_a   1.000
_cell.length_b   1.000
_cell.length_c   1.000
_cell.angle_alpha   90.00
_cell.angle_beta   90.00
_cell.angle_gamma   90.00
#
_symmetry.space_group_name_H-M   'P 1'
#
loop_
_entity.id
_entity.type
_entity.pdbx_description
1 polymer ?
#
loop_
_entity_poly.entity_id
_entity_poly.type
_entity_poly.pdbx_seq_one_letter_code
_entity_poly.pdbx_strand_id
1 'polypeptide(L)'
;MSKLCLQDLDLNRVIIKDESGRRKEYDMNSRDKLWMGHKGSAFPLVAEAIQEEVEAYKNSEDEIKRLKHAMGMDDLESDETVSLLSDATAKLTSTVGSLPELLEKKRLIDLHTTVATAILNQIKQRKLDVLFEAEEKIMNGLLSNASVIELMRQSSVHEDTLRIMLINYLCSSNTSKPAVAGKYVCGRYERYV
;
A
#
# COMPACT_ATOMS: atom_id res chain seq x y z
N MET A 1 -4.33 5.79 11.63
CA MET A 1 -4.81 6.47 10.41
C MET A 1 -5.09 5.49 9.25
N SER A 2 -4.55 4.27 9.28
CA SER A 2 -4.73 3.21 8.27
C SER A 2 -6.16 2.65 8.09
N LYS A 3 -7.17 3.16 8.83
CA LYS A 3 -8.54 2.61 8.80
C LYS A 3 -9.63 3.55 8.28
N LEU A 4 -9.33 4.82 8.00
CA LEU A 4 -10.35 5.79 7.58
C LEU A 4 -10.34 6.14 6.08
N CYS A 5 -9.34 5.71 5.31
CA CYS A 5 -9.30 5.97 3.85
C CYS A 5 -9.72 4.77 2.99
N LEU A 6 -10.02 3.63 3.61
CA LEU A 6 -10.48 2.41 2.94
C LEU A 6 -11.96 2.21 3.29
N GLN A 7 -12.84 2.99 2.65
CA GLN A 7 -14.24 2.61 2.57
C GLN A 7 -14.30 1.34 1.71
N ASP A 8 -14.78 0.25 2.30
CA ASP A 8 -14.93 -1.12 1.75
C ASP A 8 -13.71 -2.06 1.87
N LEU A 9 -13.25 -2.32 3.10
CA LEU A 9 -12.42 -3.48 3.46
C LEU A 9 -13.29 -4.60 4.07
N ASP A 10 -14.32 -5.03 3.35
CA ASP A 10 -15.06 -6.23 3.72
C ASP A 10 -14.31 -7.46 3.18
N LEU A 11 -13.84 -8.32 4.11
CA LEU A 11 -13.31 -9.66 3.80
C LEU A 11 -12.03 -9.70 2.93
N ASN A 12 -10.99 -8.94 3.28
CA ASN A 12 -9.69 -8.86 2.54
C ASN A 12 -9.80 -8.37 1.09
N ARG A 13 -10.88 -7.68 0.73
CA ARG A 13 -11.04 -7.15 -0.63
C ARG A 13 -10.80 -5.66 -0.66
N VAL A 14 -10.12 -5.21 -1.71
CA VAL A 14 -9.83 -3.81 -1.98
C VAL A 14 -10.54 -3.42 -3.26
N ILE A 15 -11.43 -2.43 -3.19
CA ILE A 15 -12.12 -1.90 -4.35
C ILE A 15 -11.44 -0.60 -4.77
N ILE A 16 -10.87 -0.58 -5.97
CA ILE A 16 -10.24 0.61 -6.55
C ILE A 16 -11.11 1.09 -7.71
N LYS A 17 -11.45 2.38 -7.70
CA LYS A 17 -12.12 3.03 -8.83
C LYS A 17 -11.06 3.47 -9.84
N ASP A 18 -11.21 3.07 -11.10
CA ASP A 18 -10.41 3.60 -12.19
C ASP A 18 -10.83 5.06 -12.53
N GLU A 19 -10.04 5.74 -13.35
CA GLU A 19 -10.32 7.11 -13.80
C GLU A 19 -11.63 7.22 -14.60
N SER A 20 -12.13 6.09 -15.14
CA SER A 20 -13.42 5.98 -15.83
C SER A 20 -14.60 5.68 -14.87
N GLY A 21 -14.35 5.62 -13.56
CA GLY A 21 -15.35 5.33 -12.52
C GLY A 21 -15.71 3.84 -12.37
N ARG A 22 -15.08 2.93 -13.12
CA ARG A 22 -15.29 1.49 -12.99
C ARG A 22 -14.58 0.97 -11.75
N ARG A 23 -15.28 0.17 -10.97
CA ARG A 23 -14.76 -0.47 -9.76
C ARG A 23 -14.04 -1.76 -10.15
N LYS A 24 -12.77 -1.89 -9.78
CA LYS A 24 -12.02 -3.14 -9.81
C LYS A 24 -11.88 -3.65 -8.39
N GLU A 25 -12.27 -4.90 -8.19
CA GLU A 25 -12.15 -5.60 -6.91
C GLU A 25 -10.89 -6.46 -6.94
N TYR A 26 -10.11 -6.34 -5.88
CA TYR A 26 -8.85 -7.05 -5.69
C TYR A 26 -8.95 -7.87 -4.41
N ASP A 27 -8.80 -9.19 -4.51
CA ASP A 27 -8.81 -10.08 -3.35
C ASP A 27 -7.39 -10.27 -2.80
N MET A 28 -7.18 -9.85 -1.55
CA MET A 28 -5.91 -9.96 -0.85
C MET A 28 -5.86 -11.30 -0.11
N ASN A 29 -5.33 -12.32 -0.79
CA ASN A 29 -5.33 -13.69 -0.28
C ASN A 29 -4.52 -13.83 1.03
N SER A 30 -5.01 -14.63 1.98
CA SER A 30 -4.30 -15.01 3.20
C SER A 30 -2.95 -15.73 3.00
N ARG A 31 -2.67 -16.21 1.78
CA ARG A 31 -1.38 -16.83 1.40
C ARG A 31 -0.36 -15.84 0.84
N ASP A 32 -0.79 -14.60 0.61
CA ASP A 32 0.06 -13.54 0.10
C ASP A 32 1.01 -13.03 1.19
N LYS A 33 2.30 -13.28 1.01
CA LYS A 33 3.34 -12.93 2.00
C LYS A 33 3.47 -11.42 2.18
N LEU A 34 3.33 -10.65 1.09
CA LEU A 34 3.46 -9.19 1.13
C LEU A 34 2.27 -8.60 1.90
N TRP A 35 1.06 -9.07 1.61
CA TRP A 35 -0.13 -8.67 2.38
C TRP A 35 -0.01 -9.02 3.86
N MET A 36 0.34 -10.27 4.18
CA MET A 36 0.43 -10.73 5.56
C MET A 36 1.54 -10.02 6.35
N GLY A 37 2.65 -9.68 5.70
CA GLY A 37 3.76 -8.95 6.31
C GLY A 37 3.50 -7.45 6.48
N HIS A 38 2.81 -6.82 5.53
CA HIS A 38 2.79 -5.35 5.43
C HIS A 38 1.40 -4.67 5.52
N LYS A 39 0.29 -5.41 5.67
CA LYS A 39 -1.09 -4.82 5.76
C LYS A 39 -1.32 -3.78 6.88
N GLY A 40 -0.42 -3.70 7.86
CA GLY A 40 -0.48 -2.74 8.95
C GLY A 40 0.76 -1.83 9.04
N SER A 41 1.66 -1.91 8.07
CA SER A 41 2.90 -1.15 8.06
C SER A 41 2.68 0.27 7.54
N ALA A 42 3.60 1.18 7.86
CA ALA A 42 3.65 2.50 7.24
C ALA A 42 3.82 2.40 5.72
N PHE A 43 3.27 3.35 4.98
CA PHE A 43 3.28 3.30 3.52
C PHE A 43 4.71 3.22 2.92
N PRO A 44 5.73 3.94 3.43
CA PRO A 44 7.10 3.79 2.94
C PRO A 44 7.65 2.37 3.06
N LEU A 45 7.39 1.69 4.19
CA LEU A 45 7.79 0.27 4.37
C LEU A 45 7.07 -0.67 3.41
N VAL A 46 5.81 -0.37 3.06
CA VAL A 46 5.06 -1.13 2.05
C VAL A 46 5.69 -0.91 0.67
N ALA A 47 6.04 0.32 0.33
CA ALA A 47 6.67 0.66 -0.95
C ALA A 47 8.04 0.02 -1.11
N GLU A 48 8.87 0.02 -0.06
CA GLU A 48 10.16 -0.67 -0.02
C GLU A 48 10.01 -2.17 -0.24
N ALA A 49 9.09 -2.83 0.47
CA ALA A 49 8.85 -4.27 0.31
C ALA A 49 8.36 -4.65 -1.10
N ILE A 50 7.50 -3.83 -1.72
CA ILE A 50 7.08 -4.05 -3.11
C ILE A 50 8.29 -3.92 -4.05
N GLN A 51 9.14 -2.92 -3.83
CA GLN A 51 10.34 -2.70 -4.63
C GLN A 51 11.32 -3.88 -4.53
N GLU A 52 11.55 -4.42 -3.33
CA GLU A 52 12.35 -5.62 -3.12
C GLU A 52 11.79 -6.83 -3.89
N GLU A 53 10.47 -7.04 -3.89
CA GLU A 53 9.84 -8.14 -4.64
C GLU A 53 9.95 -7.95 -6.15
N VAL A 54 9.84 -6.72 -6.66
CA VAL A 54 10.07 -6.38 -8.07
C VAL A 54 11.51 -6.71 -8.47
N GLU A 55 12.49 -6.35 -7.65
CA GLU A 55 13.91 -6.66 -7.91
C GLU A 55 14.18 -8.17 -7.85
N ALA A 56 13.62 -8.86 -6.87
CA ALA A 56 13.72 -10.31 -6.77
C ALA A 56 13.11 -11.01 -7.99
N TYR A 57 11.96 -10.55 -8.49
CA TYR A 57 11.35 -11.08 -9.70
C TYR A 57 12.22 -10.84 -10.94
N LYS A 58 12.81 -9.65 -11.11
CA LYS A 58 13.72 -9.34 -12.23
C LYS A 58 14.94 -10.27 -12.24
N ASN A 59 15.53 -10.51 -11.07
CA ASN A 59 16.66 -11.43 -10.93
C ASN A 59 16.30 -12.86 -11.37
N SER A 60 15.12 -13.36 -10.98
CA SER A 60 14.62 -14.67 -11.41
C SER A 60 14.32 -14.71 -12.92
N GLU A 61 13.78 -13.64 -13.50
CA GLU A 61 13.54 -13.55 -14.94
C GLU A 61 14.85 -13.59 -15.75
N ASP A 62 15.89 -12.88 -15.28
CA ASP A 62 17.21 -12.89 -15.90
C ASP A 62 17.89 -14.26 -15.81
N GLU A 63 17.70 -14.99 -14.72
CA GLU A 63 18.18 -16.37 -14.60
C GLU A 63 17.51 -17.31 -15.61
N ILE A 64 16.19 -17.20 -15.80
CA ILE A 64 15.46 -17.97 -16.83
C ILE A 64 15.96 -17.61 -18.23
N LYS A 65 16.19 -16.33 -18.52
CA LYS A 65 16.75 -15.90 -19.81
C LYS A 65 18.13 -16.50 -20.05
N ARG A 66 19.01 -16.51 -19.03
CA ARG A 66 20.35 -17.13 -19.11
C ARG A 66 20.26 -18.63 -19.35
N LEU A 67 19.36 -19.33 -18.65
CA LEU A 67 19.14 -20.76 -18.86
C LEU A 67 18.63 -21.06 -20.28
N LYS A 68 17.68 -20.27 -20.79
CA LYS A 68 17.17 -20.38 -22.16
C LYS A 68 18.30 -20.26 -23.19
N HIS A 69 19.16 -19.26 -23.01
CA HIS A 69 20.33 -19.04 -23.87
C HIS A 69 21.34 -20.18 -23.76
N ALA A 70 21.66 -20.64 -22.56
CA ALA A 70 22.59 -21.77 -22.34
C ALA A 70 22.09 -23.08 -22.97
N MET A 71 20.78 -23.25 -23.12
CA MET A 71 20.15 -24.40 -23.78
C MET A 71 20.03 -24.25 -25.30
N GLY A 72 20.52 -23.15 -25.89
CA GLY A 72 20.48 -22.92 -27.34
C GLY A 72 19.07 -22.66 -27.89
N MET A 73 18.16 -22.15 -27.05
CA MET A 73 16.76 -21.87 -27.40
C MET A 73 16.53 -20.38 -27.74
N ASP A 74 17.55 -19.70 -28.28
CA ASP A 74 17.53 -18.25 -28.53
C ASP A 74 16.62 -17.83 -29.70
N ASP A 75 16.36 -18.74 -30.66
CA ASP A 75 15.60 -18.43 -31.89
C ASP A 75 14.07 -18.37 -31.69
N LEU A 76 13.59 -18.58 -30.48
CA LEU A 76 12.18 -18.43 -30.12
C LEU A 76 11.96 -17.04 -29.50
N GLU A 77 11.82 -16.02 -30.35
CA GLU A 77 11.73 -14.59 -29.96
C GLU A 77 10.30 -14.02 -29.80
N SER A 78 9.24 -14.81 -29.79
CA SER A 78 7.88 -14.25 -29.62
C SER A 78 7.45 -14.24 -28.16
N ASP A 79 6.78 -13.18 -27.69
CA ASP A 79 6.02 -13.09 -26.42
C ASP A 79 5.00 -14.26 -26.23
N GLU A 80 4.65 -14.93 -27.33
CA GLU A 80 3.91 -16.21 -27.40
C GLU A 80 4.70 -17.42 -26.85
N THR A 81 6.00 -17.27 -26.56
CA THR A 81 6.87 -18.36 -26.09
C THR A 81 6.55 -18.78 -24.67
N VAL A 82 6.07 -17.90 -23.80
CA VAL A 82 5.65 -18.30 -22.45
C VAL A 82 4.46 -19.27 -22.54
N SER A 83 3.59 -19.09 -23.54
CA SER A 83 2.49 -20.00 -23.86
C SER A 83 3.02 -21.31 -24.47
N LEU A 84 3.92 -21.23 -25.46
CA LEU A 84 4.51 -22.41 -26.11
C LEU A 84 5.44 -23.24 -25.21
N LEU A 85 6.07 -22.64 -24.19
CA LEU A 85 6.86 -23.33 -23.17
C LEU A 85 5.97 -24.17 -22.25
N SER A 86 4.69 -23.80 -22.07
CA SER A 86 3.70 -24.66 -21.41
C SER A 86 3.38 -25.92 -22.23
N ASP A 87 3.39 -25.84 -23.56
CA ASP A 87 3.17 -27.02 -24.42
C ASP A 87 4.44 -27.87 -24.62
N ALA A 88 5.62 -27.25 -24.64
CA ALA A 88 6.91 -27.95 -24.66
C ALA A 88 7.28 -28.63 -23.32
N THR A 89 6.40 -28.52 -22.31
CA THR A 89 6.55 -29.04 -20.95
C THR A 89 6.70 -30.58 -20.88
N ALA A 90 6.30 -31.30 -21.93
CA ALA A 90 6.48 -32.75 -22.01
C ALA A 90 7.97 -33.21 -22.06
N LYS A 91 8.93 -32.30 -22.32
CA LYS A 91 10.37 -32.62 -22.44
C LYS A 91 11.28 -32.03 -21.37
N LEU A 92 10.76 -31.25 -20.41
CA LEU A 92 11.53 -30.42 -19.47
C LEU A 92 11.38 -30.86 -17.99
N THR A 93 11.49 -32.15 -17.70
CA THR A 93 11.12 -32.77 -16.40
C THR A 93 12.02 -32.42 -15.19
N SER A 94 12.90 -31.40 -15.23
CA SER A 94 13.72 -31.01 -14.06
C SER A 94 13.61 -29.55 -13.60
N THR A 95 12.87 -28.68 -14.30
CA THR A 95 12.81 -27.23 -13.95
C THR A 95 11.38 -26.64 -13.99
N VAL A 96 10.35 -27.47 -14.21
CA VAL A 96 8.96 -27.04 -14.49
C VAL A 96 8.16 -26.61 -13.24
N GLY A 97 8.74 -26.71 -12.04
CA GLY A 97 8.09 -26.21 -10.82
C GLY A 97 8.05 -24.68 -10.71
N SER A 98 9.01 -23.96 -11.29
CA SER A 98 9.26 -22.54 -10.98
C SER A 98 8.57 -21.55 -11.91
N LEU A 99 8.21 -21.93 -13.14
CA LEU A 99 7.59 -20.98 -14.09
C LEU A 99 6.15 -20.60 -13.68
N PRO A 100 5.25 -21.54 -13.32
CA PRO A 100 3.93 -21.19 -12.79
C PRO A 100 4.02 -20.34 -11.51
N GLU A 101 5.01 -20.63 -10.67
CA GLU A 101 5.29 -19.86 -9.45
C GLU A 101 5.76 -18.44 -9.77
N LEU A 102 6.62 -18.26 -10.78
CA LEU A 102 7.11 -16.95 -11.20
C LEU A 102 6.01 -16.10 -11.84
N LEU A 103 5.11 -16.71 -12.62
CA LEU A 103 3.93 -16.02 -13.17
C LEU A 103 2.97 -15.57 -12.07
N GLU A 104 2.70 -16.43 -11.07
CA GLU A 104 1.88 -16.05 -9.92
C GLU A 104 2.56 -14.97 -9.09
N LYS A 105 3.88 -15.04 -8.91
CA LYS A 105 4.67 -13.99 -8.25
C LYS A 105 4.53 -12.65 -8.97
N LYS A 106 4.65 -12.63 -10.31
CA LYS A 106 4.43 -11.42 -11.13
C LYS A 106 3.04 -10.85 -10.91
N ARG A 107 2.00 -11.71 -10.97
CA ARG A 107 0.61 -11.32 -10.77
C ARG A 107 0.39 -10.65 -9.41
N LEU A 108 0.99 -11.18 -8.34
CA LEU A 108 0.92 -10.59 -7.00
C LEU A 108 1.67 -9.26 -6.90
N ILE A 109 2.84 -9.13 -7.54
CA ILE A 109 3.58 -7.87 -7.61
C ILE A 109 2.77 -6.78 -8.32
N ASP A 110 2.18 -7.10 -9.48
CA ASP A 110 1.36 -6.15 -10.26
C ASP A 110 0.12 -5.71 -9.47
N LEU A 111 -0.50 -6.65 -8.74
CA LEU A 111 -1.60 -6.40 -7.82
C LEU A 111 -1.22 -5.38 -6.75
N HIS A 112 -0.15 -5.64 -5.99
CA HIS A 112 0.30 -4.76 -4.90
C HIS A 112 0.78 -3.42 -5.40
N THR A 113 1.46 -3.38 -6.54
CA THR A 113 1.89 -2.13 -7.17
C THR A 113 0.69 -1.27 -7.54
N THR A 114 -0.37 -1.87 -8.09
CA THR A 114 -1.61 -1.17 -8.43
C THR A 114 -2.29 -0.62 -7.18
N VAL A 115 -2.41 -1.43 -6.13
CA VAL A 115 -3.01 -1.03 -4.85
C VAL A 115 -2.20 0.08 -4.19
N ALA A 116 -0.87 -0.06 -4.09
CA ALA A 116 0.02 0.93 -3.51
C ALA A 116 -0.03 2.26 -4.27
N THR A 117 -0.10 2.21 -5.61
CA THR A 117 -0.25 3.42 -6.44
C THR A 117 -1.58 4.13 -6.16
N ALA A 118 -2.68 3.38 -6.04
CA ALA A 118 -3.97 3.97 -5.68
C ALA A 118 -3.95 4.60 -4.28
N ILE A 119 -3.33 3.94 -3.30
CA ILE A 119 -3.14 4.49 -1.96
C ILE A 119 -2.29 5.76 -2.00
N LEU A 120 -1.18 5.76 -2.73
CA LEU A 120 -0.32 6.94 -2.89
C LEU A 120 -1.08 8.13 -3.48
N ASN A 121 -1.93 7.88 -4.47
CA ASN A 121 -2.77 8.92 -5.07
C ASN A 121 -3.77 9.50 -4.06
N GLN A 122 -4.38 8.66 -3.22
CA GLN A 122 -5.27 9.12 -2.14
C GLN A 122 -4.53 9.93 -1.07
N ILE A 123 -3.33 9.48 -0.66
CA ILE A 123 -2.46 10.21 0.28
C ILE A 123 -2.18 11.62 -0.26
N LYS A 124 -1.76 11.71 -1.54
CA LYS A 124 -1.46 12.99 -2.19
C LYS A 124 -2.70 13.88 -2.35
N GLN A 125 -3.82 13.31 -2.81
CA GLN A 125 -5.05 14.06 -3.07
C GLN A 125 -5.61 14.70 -1.80
N ARG A 126 -5.57 13.96 -0.69
CA ARG A 126 -6.07 14.42 0.62
C ARG A 126 -5.02 15.15 1.45
N LYS A 127 -3.76 15.17 1.00
CA LYS A 127 -2.62 15.71 1.75
C LYS A 127 -2.55 15.14 3.17
N LEU A 128 -2.65 13.81 3.26
CA LEU A 128 -2.73 13.11 4.54
C LEU A 128 -1.47 13.31 5.40
N ASP A 129 -0.33 13.58 4.77
CA ASP A 129 0.92 13.99 5.40
C ASP A 129 0.74 15.29 6.22
N VAL A 130 0.16 16.32 5.61
CA VAL A 130 -0.11 17.61 6.26
C VAL A 130 -1.15 17.46 7.37
N LEU A 131 -2.20 16.68 7.11
CA LEU A 131 -3.25 16.42 8.10
C LEU A 131 -2.69 15.66 9.32
N PHE A 132 -1.83 14.68 9.09
CA PHE A 132 -1.19 13.92 10.16
C PHE A 132 -0.30 14.80 11.04
N GLU A 133 0.56 15.62 10.43
CA GLU A 133 1.41 16.57 11.15
C GLU A 133 0.58 17.58 11.95
N ALA A 134 -0.51 18.08 11.37
CA ALA A 134 -1.41 18.98 12.08
C ALA A 134 -2.12 18.30 13.26
N GLU A 135 -2.57 17.06 13.11
CA GLU A 135 -3.17 16.28 14.20
C GLU A 135 -2.19 16.14 15.38
N GLU A 136 -0.92 15.82 15.10
CA GLU A 136 0.12 15.74 16.12
C GLU A 136 0.35 17.09 16.82
N LYS A 137 0.44 18.19 16.05
CA LYS A 137 0.58 19.54 16.62
C LYS A 137 -0.61 19.93 17.50
N ILE A 138 -1.83 19.56 17.12
CA ILE A 138 -3.03 19.80 17.94
C ILE A 138 -2.95 18.99 19.25
N MET A 139 -2.60 17.71 19.17
CA MET A 139 -2.48 16.85 20.36
C MET A 139 -1.41 17.34 21.33
N ASN A 140 -0.33 17.94 20.83
CA ASN A 140 0.73 18.53 21.62
C ASN A 140 0.46 19.99 22.05
N GLY A 141 -0.69 20.57 21.69
CA GLY A 141 -1.05 21.96 22.02
C GLY A 141 -0.21 23.02 21.30
N LEU A 142 0.48 22.64 20.21
CA LEU A 142 1.37 23.49 19.43
C LEU A 142 0.65 24.23 18.29
N LEU A 143 -0.58 23.81 17.97
CA LEU A 143 -1.38 24.44 16.90
C LEU A 143 -2.44 25.38 17.47
N SER A 144 -2.46 26.62 16.99
CA SER A 144 -3.45 27.62 17.41
C SER A 144 -4.83 27.33 16.82
N ASN A 145 -5.89 27.77 17.51
CA ASN A 145 -7.27 27.67 16.98
C ASN A 145 -7.45 28.35 15.62
N ALA A 146 -6.76 29.46 15.36
CA ALA A 146 -6.81 30.14 14.06
C ALA A 146 -6.21 29.27 12.94
N SER A 147 -5.06 28.64 13.20
CA SER A 147 -4.41 27.72 12.26
C SER A 147 -5.25 26.47 12.00
N VAL A 148 -5.92 25.96 13.03
CA VAL A 148 -6.85 24.81 12.94
C VAL A 148 -8.06 25.14 12.05
N ILE A 149 -8.65 26.32 12.20
CA ILE A 149 -9.76 26.78 11.35
C ILE A 149 -9.32 26.93 9.90
N GLU A 150 -8.11 27.45 9.66
CA GLU A 150 -7.57 27.58 8.31
C GLU A 150 -7.37 26.22 7.64
N LEU A 151 -6.82 25.24 8.37
CA LEU A 151 -6.66 23.88 7.88
C LEU A 151 -8.01 23.24 7.51
N MET A 152 -9.05 23.46 8.33
CA MET A 152 -10.41 23.01 8.03
C MET A 152 -10.98 23.61 6.74
N ARG A 153 -10.64 24.87 6.43
CA ARG A 153 -11.07 25.54 5.19
C ARG A 153 -10.33 25.02 3.96
N GLN A 154 -9.09 24.58 4.13
CA GLN A 154 -8.25 24.06 3.05
C GLN A 154 -8.53 22.59 2.72
N SER A 155 -9.15 21.85 3.65
CA SER A 155 -9.56 20.47 3.41
C SER A 155 -10.69 20.39 2.39
N SER A 156 -10.48 19.65 1.32
CA SER A 156 -11.48 19.37 0.28
C SER A 156 -12.43 18.23 0.66
N VAL A 157 -12.09 17.45 1.70
CA VAL A 157 -12.85 16.29 2.16
C VAL A 157 -13.52 16.61 3.49
N HIS A 158 -14.85 16.57 3.51
CA HIS A 158 -15.65 16.90 4.69
C HIS A 158 -15.33 15.99 5.89
N GLU A 159 -14.99 14.71 5.66
CA GLU A 159 -14.59 13.78 6.72
C GLU A 159 -13.28 14.21 7.39
N ASP A 160 -12.30 14.70 6.64
CA ASP A 160 -11.03 15.18 7.18
C ASP A 160 -11.23 16.46 8.01
N THR A 161 -12.11 17.36 7.55
CA THR A 161 -12.51 18.55 8.29
C THR A 161 -13.16 18.18 9.63
N LEU A 162 -14.13 17.26 9.61
CA LEU A 162 -14.81 16.78 10.82
C LEU A 162 -13.80 16.14 11.78
N ARG A 163 -12.87 15.34 11.26
CA ARG A 163 -11.84 14.65 12.04
C ARG A 163 -10.95 15.65 12.78
N ILE A 164 -10.42 16.67 12.09
CA ILE A 164 -9.60 17.72 12.72
C ILE A 164 -10.40 18.45 13.80
N MET A 165 -11.66 18.78 13.52
CA MET A 165 -12.54 19.48 14.47
C MET A 165 -12.73 18.69 15.75
N LEU A 166 -13.01 17.39 15.63
CA LEU A 166 -13.18 16.50 16.77
C LEU A 166 -11.89 16.37 17.58
N ILE A 167 -10.74 16.21 16.92
CA ILE A 167 -9.44 16.12 17.60
C ILE A 167 -9.17 17.41 18.38
N ASN A 168 -9.35 18.58 17.76
CA ASN A 168 -9.16 19.87 18.42
C ASN A 168 -10.09 20.05 19.62
N TYR A 169 -11.37 19.67 19.48
CA TYR A 169 -12.34 19.77 20.57
C TYR A 169 -11.99 18.85 21.75
N LEU A 170 -11.59 17.61 21.47
CA LEU A 170 -11.21 16.65 22.51
C LEU A 170 -9.91 17.05 23.22
N CYS A 171 -8.94 17.64 22.51
CA CYS A 171 -7.72 18.17 23.11
C CYS A 171 -7.99 19.45 23.93
N SER A 172 -8.89 20.32 23.48
CA SER A 172 -9.23 21.58 24.17
C SER A 172 -10.08 21.40 25.43
N SER A 173 -10.85 20.32 25.52
CA SER A 173 -11.69 20.02 26.70
C SER A 173 -10.92 19.34 27.83
N ASN A 174 -9.90 18.54 27.49
CA ASN A 174 -9.00 17.89 28.45
C ASN A 174 -7.99 18.84 29.11
N THR A 175 -7.78 20.05 28.57
CA THR A 175 -6.87 21.05 29.15
C THR A 175 -7.49 21.89 30.28
N SER A 176 -8.78 21.71 30.59
CA SER A 176 -9.45 22.41 31.70
C SER A 176 -9.14 21.85 33.10
N LYS A 177 -8.34 20.78 33.21
CA LYS A 177 -7.80 20.28 34.49
C LYS A 177 -6.29 20.01 34.37
N PRO A 178 -5.43 20.62 35.22
CA PRO A 178 -4.02 20.27 35.28
C PRO A 178 -3.91 18.97 36.11
N ALA A 179 -4.32 17.86 35.53
CA ALA A 179 -4.05 16.55 36.07
C ALA A 179 -3.89 15.58 34.90
N VAL A 180 -2.75 14.91 34.87
CA VAL A 180 -2.36 13.87 33.90
C VAL A 180 -1.74 14.38 32.58
N ALA A 181 -0.80 15.33 32.68
CA ALA A 181 0.18 15.61 31.62
C ALA A 181 1.27 14.52 31.47
N GLY A 182 0.96 13.24 31.75
CA GLY A 182 2.00 12.22 31.87
C GLY A 182 1.65 10.76 31.54
N LYS A 183 0.43 10.43 31.09
CA LYS A 183 0.10 9.01 30.81
C LYS A 183 -0.77 8.73 29.58
N TYR A 184 -1.22 9.73 28.83
CA TYR A 184 -1.77 9.50 27.49
C TYR A 184 -0.69 9.77 26.44
N VAL A 185 0.52 9.25 26.66
CA VAL A 185 1.40 8.96 25.53
C VAL A 185 0.65 7.86 24.75
N CYS A 186 -0.08 8.27 23.72
CA CYS A 186 -0.67 7.39 22.75
C CYS A 186 0.48 6.72 21.98
N GLY A 187 1.14 5.75 22.62
CA GLY A 187 2.29 4.99 22.12
C GLY A 187 1.95 4.04 20.97
N ARG A 188 1.09 4.48 20.05
CA ARG A 188 0.67 3.70 18.89
C ARG A 188 0.65 4.46 17.56
N TYR A 189 1.02 5.74 17.52
CA TYR A 189 0.97 6.52 16.26
C TYR A 189 2.32 6.83 15.59
N GLU A 190 3.45 6.57 16.25
CA GLU A 190 4.80 6.71 15.66
C GLU A 190 5.17 5.61 14.63
N ARG A 191 4.23 4.77 14.20
CA ARG A 191 4.53 3.59 13.35
C ARG A 191 3.85 3.59 11.98
N TYR A 192 3.27 4.72 11.54
CA TYR A 192 2.40 4.76 10.36
C TYR A 192 2.79 5.80 9.31
N VAL A 193 3.93 6.47 9.46
CA VAL A 193 4.59 7.22 8.40
C VAL A 193 5.97 6.61 8.19
#